data_AF-A0A6L6R2D9-F1
#
_entry.id   AF-A0A6L6R2D9-F1
#
_cell.length_a   1.000
_cell.length_b   1.000
_cell.length_c   1.000
_cell.angle_alpha   90.00
_cell.angle_beta   90.00
_cell.angle_gamma   90.00
#
_symmetry.space_group_name_H-M   'P 1'
#
loop_
_entity.id
_entity.type
_entity.pdbx_description
1 polymer ?
#
loop_
_entity_poly.entity_id
_entity_poly.type
_entity_poly.pdbx_seq_one_letter_code
_entity_poly.pdbx_strand_id
1 'polypeptide(L)'
;MGIMNQASAPVPTESYELTGKRTKELTKRQIRKARISGIVLLLLSALVMLVFVPAVSGVSTFGLSTPNDAIQLDSLAVPSAGSLWVLSSVLAFLGATQFFRGFQGRTTMILGISFGVFALALMVWAASGQEFSLISMLVATVSRSTPIALGALSGILCERSGVVNIGIEGMLLGGAFTGVVMGSLLGGWVGLLAATLTGGVLALLLAVLAVKFRVDQIIIGVVINILVLGLTSFLTAQVLVKKPELNDAPIFPSIKIPVLGDIPIIGPMFFNQTIIVYGMFVLIGSVTFLLFRTRWGLRTRAVGENPRVADSLGVSVATVRYL
;
A
#
# COMPACT_ATOMS: atom_id res chain seq x y z
N MET A 1 0.45 -65.43 -37.57
CA MET A 1 -0.40 -64.92 -38.67
C MET A 1 -0.94 -63.57 -38.21
N GLY A 2 -0.65 -62.48 -38.95
CA GLY A 2 -0.96 -61.06 -38.62
C GLY A 2 0.11 -60.41 -37.75
N ILE A 3 1.13 -59.68 -38.24
CA ILE A 3 1.19 -58.44 -39.05
C ILE A 3 0.31 -57.31 -38.48
N MET A 4 0.93 -56.27 -37.91
CA MET A 4 0.89 -54.89 -38.42
C MET A 4 1.46 -53.84 -37.44
N ASN A 5 2.57 -53.23 -37.88
CA ASN A 5 2.72 -51.79 -38.05
C ASN A 5 2.73 -50.89 -36.79
N GLN A 6 3.88 -50.79 -36.11
CA GLN A 6 4.22 -49.58 -35.36
C GLN A 6 5.04 -48.65 -36.26
N ALA A 7 4.38 -47.57 -36.69
CA ALA A 7 4.99 -46.49 -37.44
C ALA A 7 6.19 -45.91 -36.68
N SER A 8 7.34 -45.90 -37.34
CA SER A 8 8.53 -45.16 -36.92
C SER A 8 8.19 -43.68 -36.76
N ALA A 9 8.26 -43.17 -35.54
CA ALA A 9 8.23 -41.73 -35.28
C ALA A 9 9.44 -41.08 -35.99
N PRO A 10 9.27 -39.95 -36.70
CA PRO A 10 10.40 -39.28 -37.34
C PRO A 10 11.34 -38.74 -36.25
N VAL A 11 12.62 -39.13 -36.33
CA VAL A 11 13.70 -38.53 -35.55
C VAL A 11 13.76 -37.04 -35.91
N PRO A 12 13.64 -36.11 -34.96
CA PRO A 12 13.79 -34.70 -35.27
C PRO A 12 15.26 -34.45 -35.65
N THR A 13 15.49 -34.14 -36.92
CA THR A 13 16.79 -33.63 -37.37
C THR A 13 17.00 -32.24 -36.77
N GLU A 14 17.78 -32.15 -35.70
CA GLU A 14 18.34 -30.87 -35.25
C GLU A 14 19.34 -30.38 -36.30
N SER A 15 18.84 -29.63 -37.28
CA SER A 15 19.69 -28.76 -38.08
C SER A 15 20.03 -27.53 -37.22
N TYR A 16 21.27 -27.49 -36.73
CA TYR A 16 21.83 -26.32 -36.04
C TYR A 16 22.03 -25.17 -37.04
N GLU A 17 21.00 -24.35 -37.26
CA GLU A 17 21.16 -23.02 -37.84
C GLU A 17 21.60 -22.03 -36.76
N LEU A 18 22.92 -21.87 -36.66
CA LEU A 18 23.61 -20.82 -35.91
C LEU A 18 23.55 -19.50 -36.69
N THR A 19 22.42 -18.77 -36.68
CA THR A 19 22.41 -17.29 -36.74
C THR A 19 20.98 -16.76 -36.74
N GLY A 20 20.62 -16.00 -35.69
CA GLY A 20 19.38 -15.22 -35.69
C GLY A 20 19.02 -14.80 -34.28
N LYS A 21 19.13 -13.50 -33.98
CA LYS A 21 18.53 -12.92 -32.78
C LYS A 21 17.09 -13.42 -32.70
N ARG A 22 16.77 -14.27 -31.70
CA ARG A 22 15.39 -14.59 -31.34
C ARG A 22 14.66 -13.27 -31.05
N THR A 23 14.01 -12.69 -32.05
CA THR A 23 12.88 -11.81 -31.82
C THR A 23 11.86 -12.67 -31.08
N LYS A 24 11.79 -12.50 -29.76
CA LYS A 24 10.71 -13.11 -28.96
C LYS A 24 9.41 -12.57 -29.54
N GLU A 25 8.76 -13.35 -30.41
CA GLU A 25 7.42 -13.05 -30.86
C GLU A 25 6.53 -12.96 -29.62
N LEU A 26 5.88 -11.81 -29.44
CA LEU A 26 5.01 -11.59 -28.31
C LEU A 26 3.81 -12.54 -28.44
N THR A 27 3.54 -13.30 -27.39
CA THR A 27 2.32 -14.11 -27.34
C THR A 27 1.08 -13.23 -27.50
N LYS A 28 -0.01 -13.75 -28.09
CA LYS A 28 -1.29 -13.02 -28.27
C LYS A 28 -1.77 -12.34 -26.97
N ARG A 29 -1.53 -12.98 -25.81
CA ARG A 29 -1.84 -12.42 -24.48
C ARG A 29 -0.97 -11.21 -24.12
N GLN A 30 0.32 -11.24 -24.44
CA GLN A 30 1.23 -10.11 -24.20
C GLN A 30 0.88 -8.92 -25.10
N ILE A 31 0.54 -9.16 -26.37
CA ILE A 31 0.07 -8.12 -27.29
C ILE A 31 -1.22 -7.48 -26.78
N ARG A 32 -2.19 -8.29 -26.35
CA ARG A 32 -3.45 -7.79 -25.79
C ARG A 32 -3.23 -6.94 -24.53
N LYS A 33 -2.38 -7.41 -23.60
CA LYS A 33 -2.03 -6.64 -22.39
C LYS A 33 -1.36 -5.32 -22.74
N ALA A 34 -0.40 -5.33 -23.66
CA ALA A 34 0.29 -4.13 -24.11
C ALA A 34 -0.69 -3.12 -24.71
N ARG A 35 -1.56 -3.55 -25.64
CA ARG A 35 -2.59 -2.69 -26.23
C ARG A 35 -3.56 -2.10 -25.21
N ILE A 36 -4.08 -2.91 -24.27
CA ILE A 36 -4.96 -2.40 -23.21
C ILE A 36 -4.25 -1.33 -22.39
N SER A 37 -3.03 -1.62 -21.92
CA SER A 37 -2.27 -0.65 -21.13
C SER A 37 -1.90 0.61 -21.92
N GLY A 38 -1.61 0.50 -23.22
CA GLY A 38 -1.37 1.64 -24.11
C GLY A 38 -2.62 2.51 -24.29
N ILE A 39 -3.79 1.90 -24.49
CA ILE A 39 -5.07 2.62 -24.55
C ILE A 39 -5.32 3.39 -23.25
N VAL A 40 -5.09 2.76 -22.08
CA VAL A 40 -5.28 3.43 -20.78
C VAL A 40 -4.38 4.67 -20.68
N LEU A 41 -3.10 4.57 -21.08
CA LEU A 41 -2.19 5.71 -21.06
C LEU A 41 -2.61 6.83 -22.03
N LEU A 42 -3.10 6.48 -23.22
CA LEU A 42 -3.64 7.45 -24.17
C LEU A 42 -4.89 8.14 -23.63
N LEU A 43 -5.77 7.41 -22.92
CA LEU A 43 -6.93 7.98 -22.25
C LEU A 43 -6.52 8.93 -21.12
N LEU A 44 -5.52 8.57 -20.31
CA LEU A 44 -4.98 9.46 -19.28
C LEU A 44 -4.36 10.73 -19.90
N SER A 45 -3.64 10.59 -21.01
CA SER A 45 -3.12 11.74 -21.75
C SER A 45 -4.25 12.64 -22.27
N ALA A 46 -5.29 12.05 -22.86
CA ALA A 46 -6.45 12.78 -23.36
C ALA A 46 -7.20 13.49 -22.22
N LEU A 47 -7.32 12.85 -21.05
CA LEU A 47 -7.89 13.46 -19.86
C LEU A 47 -7.11 14.72 -19.44
N VAL A 48 -5.77 14.64 -19.36
CA VAL A 48 -4.94 15.81 -19.04
C VAL A 48 -5.13 16.92 -20.08
N MET A 49 -5.10 16.57 -21.36
CA MET A 49 -5.20 17.54 -22.46
C MET A 49 -6.59 18.20 -22.57
N LEU A 50 -7.66 17.44 -22.41
CA LEU A 50 -9.03 17.92 -22.64
C LEU A 50 -9.70 18.45 -21.37
N VAL A 51 -9.29 18.00 -20.18
CA VAL A 51 -9.91 18.38 -18.90
C VAL A 51 -9.00 19.28 -18.08
N PHE A 52 -7.72 18.92 -17.92
CA PHE A 52 -6.84 19.68 -17.01
C PHE A 52 -6.34 20.97 -17.66
N VAL A 53 -5.86 20.92 -18.91
CA VAL A 53 -5.32 22.10 -19.61
C VAL A 53 -6.33 23.26 -19.69
N PRO A 54 -7.61 23.06 -20.06
CA PRO A 54 -8.56 24.17 -20.12
C PRO A 54 -8.98 24.70 -18.74
N ALA A 55 -8.76 23.91 -17.69
CA ALA A 55 -9.17 24.24 -16.32
C ALA A 55 -8.07 24.96 -15.50
N VAL A 56 -6.90 25.22 -16.09
CA VAL A 56 -5.80 25.93 -15.41
C VAL A 56 -5.55 27.30 -16.00
N SER A 57 -5.13 28.23 -15.14
CA SER A 57 -4.67 29.56 -15.53
C SER A 57 -3.50 29.98 -14.65
N GLY A 58 -2.56 30.71 -15.25
CA GLY A 58 -1.40 31.26 -14.53
C GLY A 58 -0.26 30.26 -14.28
N VAL A 59 0.27 30.32 -13.06
CA VAL A 59 1.48 29.62 -12.62
C VAL A 59 1.11 28.71 -11.46
N SER A 60 1.63 27.49 -11.47
CA SER A 60 1.54 26.56 -10.35
C SER A 60 2.80 26.72 -9.52
N THR A 61 2.64 27.05 -8.23
CA THR A 61 3.78 27.28 -7.32
C THR A 61 3.87 26.16 -6.30
N PHE A 62 5.02 25.49 -6.25
CA PHE A 62 5.30 24.39 -5.35
C PHE A 62 6.26 24.82 -4.25
N GLY A 63 5.77 24.95 -3.02
CA GLY A 63 6.59 25.26 -1.85
C GLY A 63 7.51 24.10 -1.49
N LEU A 64 8.82 24.38 -1.43
CA LEU A 64 9.89 23.41 -1.17
C LEU A 64 10.53 23.52 0.22
N SER A 65 10.07 24.45 1.06
CA SER A 65 10.42 24.54 2.48
C SER A 65 9.19 24.90 3.32
N THR A 66 9.23 24.55 4.60
CA THR A 66 8.27 25.05 5.61
C THR A 66 8.91 26.19 6.41
N PRO A 67 8.12 27.09 7.06
CA PRO A 67 8.68 28.20 7.83
C PRO A 67 9.64 27.78 8.95
N ASN A 68 9.54 26.53 9.43
CA ASN A 68 10.36 25.99 10.53
C ASN A 68 11.57 25.16 10.04
N ASP A 69 11.80 25.06 8.73
CA ASP A 69 12.94 24.33 8.19
C ASP A 69 14.24 25.11 8.40
N ALA A 70 15.31 24.38 8.73
CA ALA A 70 16.64 24.95 8.94
C ALA A 70 17.23 25.54 7.65
N ILE A 71 16.86 24.98 6.50
CA ILE A 71 17.27 25.44 5.17
C ILE A 71 16.00 25.80 4.41
N GLN A 72 15.88 27.09 4.06
CA GLN A 72 14.78 27.59 3.23
C GLN A 72 15.11 27.36 1.75
N LEU A 73 14.18 26.76 1.02
CA LEU A 73 14.29 26.52 -0.42
C LEU A 73 13.26 27.38 -1.13
N ASP A 74 13.69 28.05 -2.19
CA ASP A 74 12.79 28.83 -3.03
C ASP A 74 11.69 27.95 -3.64
N SER A 75 10.48 28.50 -3.74
CA SER A 75 9.36 27.79 -4.32
C SER A 75 9.56 27.59 -5.83
N LEU A 76 9.18 26.41 -6.31
CA LEU A 76 9.26 26.07 -7.73
C LEU A 76 7.99 26.55 -8.44
N ALA A 77 8.11 27.62 -9.20
CA ALA A 77 7.04 28.19 -10.01
C ALA A 77 7.12 27.66 -11.45
N VAL A 78 6.04 27.02 -11.93
CA VAL A 78 6.00 26.43 -13.29
C VAL A 78 4.74 26.89 -14.02
N PRO A 79 4.81 27.30 -15.31
CA PRO A 79 3.63 27.65 -16.08
C PRO A 79 2.65 26.48 -16.15
N SER A 80 1.42 26.65 -15.65
CA SER A 80 0.49 25.54 -15.43
C SER A 80 0.09 24.87 -16.76
N ALA A 81 -0.39 25.65 -17.73
CA ALA A 81 -0.81 25.15 -19.02
C ALA A 81 0.35 24.52 -19.81
N GLY A 82 1.51 25.19 -19.86
CA GLY A 82 2.69 24.68 -20.56
C GLY A 82 3.18 23.35 -20.01
N SER A 83 3.20 23.21 -18.69
CA SER A 83 3.60 21.96 -18.03
C SER A 83 2.64 20.81 -18.34
N LEU A 84 1.33 21.05 -18.30
CA LEU A 84 0.32 20.03 -18.63
C LEU A 84 0.40 19.59 -20.10
N TRP A 85 0.72 20.50 -21.03
CA TRP A 85 0.97 20.14 -22.42
C TRP A 85 2.18 19.22 -22.58
N VAL A 86 3.28 19.51 -21.88
CA VAL A 86 4.48 18.67 -21.91
C VAL A 86 4.21 17.30 -21.30
N LEU A 87 3.59 17.26 -20.11
CA LEU A 87 3.31 16.01 -19.40
C LEU A 87 2.30 15.14 -20.17
N SER A 88 1.27 15.73 -20.77
CA SER A 88 0.33 14.98 -21.64
C SER A 88 1.02 14.46 -22.90
N SER A 89 1.90 15.23 -23.53
CA SER A 89 2.68 14.77 -24.70
C SER A 89 3.58 13.57 -24.36
N VAL A 90 4.22 13.57 -23.18
CA VAL A 90 5.01 12.44 -22.68
C VAL A 90 4.12 11.21 -22.45
N LEU A 91 2.94 11.37 -21.83
CA LEU A 91 1.98 10.27 -21.64
C LEU A 91 1.46 9.72 -22.97
N ALA A 92 1.13 10.59 -23.94
CA ALA A 92 0.72 10.20 -25.27
C ALA A 92 1.80 9.36 -25.97
N PHE A 93 3.06 9.80 -25.89
CA PHE A 93 4.19 9.09 -26.47
C PHE A 93 4.38 7.71 -25.83
N LEU A 94 4.36 7.62 -24.50
CA LEU A 94 4.46 6.35 -23.77
C LEU A 94 3.27 5.43 -24.06
N GLY A 95 2.07 5.98 -24.17
CA GLY A 95 0.85 5.23 -24.52
C GLY A 95 0.89 4.69 -25.95
N ALA A 96 1.28 5.50 -26.93
CA ALA A 96 1.40 5.10 -28.33
C ALA A 96 2.49 4.03 -28.51
N THR A 97 3.66 4.23 -27.91
CA THR A 97 4.76 3.24 -27.96
C THR A 97 4.36 1.92 -27.30
N GLN A 98 3.66 1.95 -26.17
CA GLN A 98 3.12 0.75 -25.51
C GLN A 98 2.03 0.07 -26.35
N PHE A 99 1.21 0.84 -27.08
CA PHE A 99 0.14 0.31 -27.93
C PHE A 99 0.67 -0.39 -29.19
N PHE A 100 1.62 0.24 -29.90
CA PHE A 100 2.12 -0.27 -31.18
C PHE A 100 3.26 -1.27 -31.02
N ARG A 101 4.24 -0.98 -30.16
CA ARG A 101 5.46 -1.79 -30.02
C ARG A 101 5.41 -2.71 -28.81
N GLY A 102 4.82 -2.23 -27.72
CA GLY A 102 4.82 -2.91 -26.43
C GLY A 102 6.22 -2.95 -25.81
N PHE A 103 6.34 -2.55 -24.54
CA PHE A 103 7.64 -2.43 -23.88
C PHE A 103 8.24 -3.75 -23.35
N GLN A 104 7.71 -4.89 -23.80
CA GLN A 104 8.16 -6.22 -23.41
C GLN A 104 8.41 -6.33 -21.88
N GLY A 105 9.58 -6.85 -21.45
CA GLY A 105 9.94 -7.03 -20.04
C GLY A 105 10.07 -5.75 -19.20
N ARG A 106 10.05 -4.55 -19.82
CA ARG A 106 10.11 -3.26 -19.11
C ARG A 106 8.72 -2.63 -18.90
N THR A 107 7.65 -3.31 -19.31
CA THR A 107 6.28 -2.78 -19.22
C THR A 107 5.92 -2.28 -17.82
N THR A 108 6.24 -3.03 -16.76
CA THR A 108 5.92 -2.62 -15.37
C THR A 108 6.62 -1.33 -14.96
N MET A 109 7.89 -1.18 -15.33
CA MET A 109 8.67 0.02 -15.02
C MET A 109 8.08 1.25 -15.74
N ILE A 110 7.73 1.09 -17.02
CA ILE A 110 7.19 2.20 -17.81
C ILE A 110 5.79 2.58 -17.34
N LEU A 111 4.96 1.62 -16.94
CA LEU A 111 3.67 1.93 -16.30
C LEU A 111 3.86 2.71 -14.99
N GLY A 112 4.87 2.36 -14.19
CA GLY A 112 5.24 3.12 -13.00
C GLY A 112 5.68 4.56 -13.33
N ILE A 113 6.52 4.74 -14.35
CA ILE A 113 6.94 6.07 -14.81
C ILE A 113 5.72 6.86 -15.32
N SER A 114 4.87 6.26 -16.15
CA SER A 114 3.67 6.92 -16.66
C SER A 114 2.70 7.30 -15.54
N PHE A 115 2.55 6.46 -14.51
CA PHE A 115 1.76 6.82 -13.34
C PHE A 115 2.36 8.02 -12.61
N GLY A 116 3.68 8.08 -12.45
CA GLY A 116 4.37 9.24 -11.88
C GLY A 116 4.17 10.52 -12.70
N VAL A 117 4.28 10.44 -14.04
CA VAL A 117 4.03 11.58 -14.94
C VAL A 117 2.58 12.05 -14.83
N PHE A 118 1.62 11.13 -14.75
CA PHE A 118 0.21 11.48 -14.57
C PHE A 118 -0.04 12.12 -13.20
N ALA A 119 0.57 11.60 -12.13
CA ALA A 119 0.48 12.19 -10.80
C ALA A 119 1.06 13.62 -10.77
N LEU A 120 2.17 13.89 -11.46
CA LEU A 120 2.71 15.24 -11.63
C LEU A 120 1.75 16.15 -12.39
N ALA A 121 1.09 15.66 -13.45
CA ALA A 121 0.09 16.44 -14.18
C ALA A 121 -1.10 16.79 -13.28
N LEU A 122 -1.55 15.84 -12.45
CA LEU A 122 -2.61 16.06 -11.47
C LEU A 122 -2.17 17.10 -10.41
N MET A 123 -0.91 17.08 -9.98
CA MET A 123 -0.37 18.07 -9.05
C MET A 123 -0.29 19.48 -9.66
N VAL A 124 0.15 19.61 -10.91
CA VAL A 124 0.17 20.91 -11.61
C VAL A 124 -1.23 21.48 -11.75
N TRP A 125 -2.20 20.62 -12.10
CA TRP A 125 -3.61 21.01 -12.17
C TRP A 125 -4.15 21.44 -10.81
N ALA A 126 -3.90 20.66 -9.75
CA ALA A 126 -4.37 20.96 -8.40
C ALA A 126 -3.73 22.22 -7.79
N ALA A 127 -2.48 22.52 -8.15
CA ALA A 127 -1.74 23.69 -7.67
C ALA A 127 -1.93 24.94 -8.55
N SER A 128 -2.79 24.89 -9.58
CA SER A 128 -2.98 26.01 -10.49
C SER A 128 -3.51 27.25 -9.77
N GLY A 129 -2.80 28.37 -9.88
CA GLY A 129 -3.24 29.66 -9.34
C GLY A 129 -3.16 29.78 -7.81
N GLN A 130 -2.52 28.82 -7.13
CA GLN A 130 -2.31 28.83 -5.68
C GLN A 130 -0.90 28.34 -5.34
N GLU A 131 -0.48 28.56 -4.09
CA GLU A 131 0.73 27.95 -3.54
C GLU A 131 0.41 26.60 -2.91
N PHE A 132 1.07 25.55 -3.40
CA PHE A 132 0.94 24.19 -2.90
C PHE A 132 2.23 23.75 -2.20
N SER A 133 2.17 23.52 -0.89
CA SER A 133 3.34 23.00 -0.16
C SER A 133 3.55 21.51 -0.48
N LEU A 134 4.59 21.23 -1.27
CA LEU A 134 4.96 19.87 -1.63
C LEU A 134 5.43 19.08 -0.41
N ILE A 135 6.12 19.75 0.52
CA ILE A 135 6.56 19.12 1.77
C ILE A 135 5.38 18.69 2.62
N SER A 136 4.41 19.57 2.86
CA SER A 136 3.25 19.24 3.69
C SER A 136 2.46 18.07 3.12
N MET A 137 2.37 17.97 1.79
CA MET A 137 1.77 16.81 1.13
C MET A 137 2.57 15.52 1.38
N LEU A 138 3.91 15.58 1.28
CA LEU A 138 4.77 14.41 1.49
C LEU A 138 4.72 13.94 2.96
N VAL A 139 4.77 14.87 3.91
CA VAL A 139 4.59 14.60 5.34
C VAL A 139 3.22 13.97 5.61
N ALA A 140 2.16 14.54 5.03
CA ALA A 140 0.80 14.00 5.14
C ALA A 140 0.68 12.61 4.51
N THR A 141 1.40 12.34 3.42
CA THR A 141 1.43 11.03 2.76
C THR A 141 1.99 9.97 3.71
N VAL A 142 3.14 10.24 4.35
CA VAL A 142 3.73 9.32 5.33
C VAL A 142 2.78 9.11 6.52
N SER A 143 2.27 10.19 7.10
CA SER A 143 1.37 10.13 8.26
C SER A 143 0.09 9.34 7.96
N ARG A 144 -0.59 9.63 6.83
CA ARG A 144 -1.84 8.95 6.43
C ARG A 144 -1.64 7.52 5.95
N SER A 145 -0.46 7.17 5.43
CA SER A 145 -0.14 5.79 5.05
C SER A 145 0.14 4.89 6.24
N THR A 146 0.45 5.47 7.41
CA THR A 146 0.88 4.74 8.60
C THR A 146 -0.15 3.71 9.11
N PRO A 147 -1.44 4.04 9.28
CA PRO A 147 -2.44 3.05 9.70
C PRO A 147 -2.61 1.91 8.69
N ILE A 148 -2.52 2.23 7.39
CA ILE A 148 -2.64 1.25 6.30
C ILE A 148 -1.45 0.29 6.33
N ALA A 149 -0.24 0.81 6.51
CA ALA A 149 0.97 0.00 6.62
C ALA A 149 0.95 -0.92 7.86
N LEU A 150 0.50 -0.41 9.01
CA LEU A 150 0.34 -1.23 10.22
C LEU A 150 -0.73 -2.32 10.04
N GLY A 151 -1.86 -2.00 9.40
CA GLY A 151 -2.88 -2.98 9.02
C GLY A 151 -2.32 -4.05 8.07
N ALA A 152 -1.56 -3.65 7.05
CA ALA A 152 -0.92 -4.57 6.12
C ALA A 152 0.09 -5.50 6.80
N LEU A 153 0.88 -5.00 7.77
CA LEU A 153 1.77 -5.85 8.57
C LEU A 153 1.00 -6.93 9.33
N SER A 154 -0.15 -6.58 9.94
CA SER A 154 -1.00 -7.56 10.62
C SER A 154 -1.51 -8.62 9.63
N GLY A 155 -1.94 -8.21 8.43
CA GLY A 155 -2.37 -9.12 7.37
C GLY A 155 -1.27 -10.08 6.93
N ILE A 156 -0.05 -9.59 6.73
CA ILE A 156 1.11 -10.43 6.38
C ILE A 156 1.37 -11.48 7.46
N LEU A 157 1.32 -11.11 8.74
CA LEU A 157 1.54 -12.06 9.84
C LEU A 157 0.46 -13.15 9.86
N CYS A 158 -0.81 -12.75 9.72
CA CYS A 158 -1.95 -13.68 9.67
C CYS A 158 -1.84 -14.64 8.46
N GLU A 159 -1.62 -14.12 7.26
CA GLU A 159 -1.49 -14.96 6.05
C GLU A 159 -0.33 -15.94 6.17
N ARG A 160 0.80 -15.49 6.76
CA ARG A 160 1.96 -16.36 6.95
C ARG A 160 1.75 -17.43 8.01
N SER A 161 0.84 -17.26 8.97
CA SER A 161 0.43 -18.32 9.92
C SER A 161 -0.71 -19.20 9.38
N GLY A 162 -1.25 -18.89 8.19
CA GLY A 162 -2.35 -19.63 7.57
C GLY A 162 -3.73 -19.27 8.11
N VAL A 163 -3.90 -18.03 8.59
CA VAL A 163 -5.19 -17.44 8.97
C VAL A 163 -5.40 -16.17 8.14
N VAL A 164 -6.46 -16.10 7.36
CA VAL A 164 -6.82 -14.90 6.59
C VAL A 164 -7.58 -13.95 7.52
N ASN A 165 -7.09 -12.72 7.66
CA ASN A 165 -7.74 -11.71 8.49
C ASN A 165 -8.48 -10.68 7.63
N ILE A 166 -9.77 -10.92 7.38
CA ILE A 166 -10.65 -9.96 6.68
C ILE A 166 -11.21 -8.92 7.65
N GLY A 167 -11.14 -9.18 8.96
CA GLY A 167 -11.65 -8.31 10.02
C GLY A 167 -10.77 -7.10 10.37
N ILE A 168 -9.68 -6.85 9.64
CA ILE A 168 -8.67 -5.81 9.97
C ILE A 168 -9.31 -4.42 10.03
N GLU A 169 -10.26 -4.12 9.14
CA GLU A 169 -10.95 -2.84 9.12
C GLU A 169 -11.74 -2.59 10.41
N GLY A 170 -12.49 -3.60 10.88
CA GLY A 170 -13.18 -3.57 12.16
C GLY A 170 -12.21 -3.43 13.34
N MET A 171 -11.05 -4.11 13.30
CA MET A 171 -10.03 -3.97 14.33
C MET A 171 -9.47 -2.54 14.41
N LEU A 172 -9.17 -1.94 13.26
CA LEU A 172 -8.71 -0.55 13.17
C LEU A 172 -9.78 0.42 13.66
N LEU A 173 -11.04 0.22 13.26
CA LEU A 173 -12.17 1.07 13.63
C LEU A 173 -12.49 0.98 15.12
N GLY A 174 -12.52 -0.23 15.69
CA GLY A 174 -12.69 -0.44 17.13
C GLY A 174 -11.53 0.13 17.95
N GLY A 175 -10.31 -0.04 17.47
CA GLY A 175 -9.11 0.58 18.05
C GLY A 175 -9.16 2.11 18.01
N ALA A 176 -9.59 2.71 16.90
CA ALA A 176 -9.74 4.16 16.78
C ALA A 176 -10.78 4.71 17.76
N PHE A 177 -11.95 4.08 17.85
CA PHE A 177 -13.01 4.49 18.77
C PHE A 177 -12.57 4.41 20.24
N THR A 178 -12.02 3.27 20.65
CA THR A 178 -11.55 3.10 22.04
C THR A 178 -10.34 3.97 22.34
N GLY A 179 -9.45 4.16 21.38
CA GLY A 179 -8.29 5.02 21.49
C GLY A 179 -8.64 6.49 21.71
N VAL A 180 -9.62 7.02 20.97
CA VAL A 180 -10.04 8.42 21.16
C VAL A 180 -10.77 8.61 22.49
N VAL A 181 -11.67 7.68 22.87
CA VAL A 181 -12.41 7.77 24.13
C VAL A 181 -11.47 7.71 25.33
N MET A 182 -10.59 6.71 25.37
CA MET A 182 -9.65 6.55 26.48
C MET A 182 -8.54 7.59 26.46
N GLY A 183 -8.14 8.04 25.27
CA GLY A 183 -7.17 9.12 25.09
C GLY A 183 -7.67 10.46 25.61
N SER A 184 -8.94 10.77 25.38
CA SER A 184 -9.58 12.00 25.87
C SER A 184 -9.73 12.00 27.40
N LEU A 185 -9.99 10.82 28.00
CA LEU A 185 -10.19 10.68 29.44
C LEU A 185 -8.88 10.65 30.25
N LEU A 186 -7.89 9.90 29.77
CA LEU A 186 -6.71 9.52 30.56
C LEU A 186 -5.37 9.86 29.88
N GLY A 187 -5.41 10.48 28.69
CA GLY A 187 -4.24 10.88 27.93
C GLY A 187 -3.85 9.92 26.80
N GLY A 188 -3.11 10.46 25.82
CA GLY A 188 -2.85 9.80 24.54
C GLY A 188 -2.16 8.43 24.64
N TRP A 189 -1.29 8.24 25.63
CA TRP A 189 -0.62 6.94 25.86
C TRP A 189 -1.60 5.85 26.31
N VAL A 190 -2.56 6.21 27.17
CA VAL A 190 -3.62 5.28 27.61
C VAL A 190 -4.57 4.99 26.45
N GLY A 191 -4.89 5.99 25.63
CA GLY A 191 -5.60 5.81 24.37
C GLY A 191 -4.91 4.82 23.42
N LEU A 192 -3.59 4.95 23.23
CA LEU A 192 -2.81 4.04 22.39
C LEU A 192 -2.83 2.60 22.92
N LEU A 193 -2.68 2.42 24.23
CA LEU A 193 -2.76 1.09 24.85
C LEU A 193 -4.16 0.49 24.70
N ALA A 194 -5.20 1.27 24.96
CA ALA A 194 -6.59 0.84 24.80
C ALA A 194 -6.89 0.41 23.36
N ALA A 195 -6.48 1.22 22.37
CA ALA A 195 -6.64 0.89 20.96
C ALA A 195 -5.97 -0.43 20.58
N THR A 196 -4.73 -0.63 21.07
CA THR A 196 -3.95 -1.85 20.82
C THR A 196 -4.62 -3.08 21.45
N LEU A 197 -5.11 -2.95 22.69
CA LEU A 197 -5.82 -4.03 23.38
C LEU A 197 -7.15 -4.36 22.69
N THR A 198 -7.92 -3.37 22.25
CA THR A 198 -9.16 -3.59 21.51
C THR A 198 -8.91 -4.33 20.20
N GLY A 199 -7.89 -3.92 19.43
CA GLY A 199 -7.46 -4.66 18.24
C GLY A 199 -7.05 -6.10 18.58
N GLY A 200 -6.28 -6.30 19.65
CA GLY A 200 -5.86 -7.62 20.14
C GLY A 200 -7.02 -8.51 20.57
N VAL A 201 -8.03 -7.97 21.26
CA VAL A 201 -9.24 -8.71 21.66
C VAL A 201 -10.05 -9.14 20.44
N LEU A 202 -10.22 -8.26 19.45
CA LEU A 202 -10.92 -8.58 18.21
C LEU A 202 -10.13 -9.61 17.36
N ALA A 203 -8.80 -9.50 17.33
CA ALA A 203 -7.93 -10.49 16.70
C ALA A 203 -7.99 -11.85 17.41
N LEU A 204 -8.04 -11.86 18.75
CA LEU A 204 -8.21 -13.07 19.53
C LEU A 204 -9.58 -13.72 19.27
N LEU A 205 -10.65 -12.93 19.18
CA LEU A 205 -11.98 -13.41 18.82
C LEU A 205 -11.95 -14.10 17.44
N LEU A 206 -11.33 -13.46 16.44
CA LEU A 206 -11.14 -14.06 15.12
C LEU A 206 -10.37 -15.38 15.23
N ALA A 207 -9.23 -15.38 15.93
CA ALA A 207 -8.38 -16.56 16.09
C ALA A 207 -9.12 -17.70 16.80
N VAL A 208 -9.90 -17.42 17.84
CA VAL A 208 -10.71 -18.43 18.55
C VAL A 208 -11.74 -19.06 17.62
N LEU A 209 -12.50 -18.25 16.88
CA LEU A 209 -13.52 -18.76 15.97
C LEU A 209 -12.91 -19.53 14.79
N ALA A 210 -11.81 -19.04 14.23
CA ALA A 210 -11.14 -19.65 13.09
C ALA A 210 -10.35 -20.92 13.46
N VAL A 211 -9.61 -20.91 14.57
CA VAL A 211 -8.68 -22.00 14.94
C VAL A 211 -9.38 -23.08 15.77
N LYS A 212 -10.09 -22.68 16.83
CA LYS A 212 -10.75 -23.63 17.75
C LYS A 212 -12.07 -24.14 17.17
N PHE A 213 -12.93 -23.24 16.70
CA PHE A 213 -14.25 -23.60 16.20
C PHE A 213 -14.27 -23.92 14.69
N ARG A 214 -13.15 -23.69 13.98
CA ARG A 214 -13.00 -23.99 12.55
C ARG A 214 -14.09 -23.34 11.68
N VAL A 215 -14.58 -22.18 12.10
CA VAL A 215 -15.53 -21.39 11.31
C VAL A 215 -14.76 -20.71 10.17
N ASP A 216 -15.44 -20.53 9.04
CA ASP A 216 -14.86 -19.87 7.87
C ASP A 216 -14.39 -18.44 8.19
N GLN A 217 -13.12 -18.17 7.89
CA GLN A 217 -12.42 -16.93 8.24
C GLN A 217 -12.98 -15.71 7.49
N ILE A 218 -13.51 -15.91 6.29
CA ILE A 218 -14.13 -14.85 5.50
C ILE A 218 -15.43 -14.43 6.17
N ILE A 219 -16.26 -15.41 6.56
CA ILE A 219 -17.53 -15.16 7.24
C ILE A 219 -17.29 -14.44 8.56
N ILE A 220 -16.39 -14.94 9.42
CA ILE A 220 -16.10 -14.30 10.71
C ILE A 220 -15.55 -12.88 10.50
N GLY A 221 -14.63 -12.69 9.56
CA GLY A 221 -14.02 -11.38 9.30
C GLY A 221 -15.05 -10.33 8.89
N VAL A 222 -15.98 -10.70 7.98
CA VAL A 222 -17.09 -9.82 7.59
C VAL A 222 -18.01 -9.52 8.78
N VAL A 223 -18.32 -10.53 9.61
CA VAL A 223 -19.14 -10.34 10.81
C VAL A 223 -18.47 -9.40 11.80
N ILE A 224 -17.16 -9.52 12.05
CA ILE A 224 -16.41 -8.62 12.92
C ILE A 224 -16.46 -7.19 12.38
N ASN A 225 -16.25 -6.98 11.09
CA ASN A 225 -16.34 -5.64 10.49
C ASN A 225 -17.73 -5.02 10.69
N ILE A 226 -18.80 -5.77 10.38
CA ILE A 226 -20.18 -5.29 10.53
C ILE A 226 -20.51 -5.00 12.00
N LEU A 227 -20.14 -5.90 12.91
CA LEU A 227 -20.38 -5.76 14.34
C LEU A 227 -19.69 -4.50 14.88
N VAL A 228 -18.41 -4.33 14.59
CA VAL A 228 -17.63 -3.20 15.11
C VAL A 228 -18.08 -1.89 14.47
N LEU A 229 -18.39 -1.89 13.16
CA LEU A 229 -18.97 -0.73 12.47
C LEU A 229 -20.30 -0.30 13.10
N GLY A 230 -21.22 -1.25 13.33
CA GLY A 230 -22.51 -0.97 13.96
C GLY A 230 -22.34 -0.46 15.40
N LEU A 231 -21.48 -1.11 16.18
CA LEU A 231 -21.25 -0.76 17.58
C LEU A 231 -20.64 0.62 17.74
N THR A 232 -19.55 0.93 17.02
CA THR A 232 -18.91 2.24 17.13
C THR A 232 -19.79 3.35 16.56
N SER A 233 -20.56 3.10 15.49
CA SER A 233 -21.52 4.07 14.97
C SER A 233 -22.61 4.39 16.00
N PHE A 234 -23.18 3.36 16.62
CA PHE A 234 -24.18 3.51 17.68
C PHE A 234 -23.61 4.26 18.89
N LEU A 235 -22.44 3.86 19.38
CA LEU A 235 -21.80 4.50 20.53
C LEU A 235 -21.37 5.94 20.22
N THR A 236 -20.95 6.23 19.00
CA THR A 236 -20.66 7.61 18.57
C THR A 236 -21.92 8.46 18.66
N ALA A 237 -23.05 7.99 18.11
CA ALA A 237 -24.32 8.71 18.15
C ALA A 237 -24.86 8.89 19.58
N GLN A 238 -24.69 7.90 20.45
CA GLN A 238 -25.24 7.95 21.81
C GLN A 238 -24.32 8.61 22.84
N VAL A 239 -23.01 8.58 22.63
CA VAL A 239 -22.00 9.04 23.59
C VAL A 239 -21.23 10.24 23.03
N LEU A 240 -20.47 10.07 21.95
CA LEU A 240 -19.54 11.09 21.46
C LEU A 240 -20.24 12.36 20.96
N VAL A 241 -21.39 12.22 20.31
CA VAL A 241 -22.18 13.39 19.86
C VAL A 241 -22.72 14.18 21.07
N LYS A 242 -23.11 13.50 22.15
CA LYS A 242 -23.63 14.16 23.37
C LYS A 242 -22.52 14.69 24.28
N LYS A 243 -21.32 14.12 24.19
CA LYS A 243 -20.12 14.49 24.96
C LYS A 243 -18.92 14.64 24.02
N PRO A 244 -18.81 15.79 23.32
CA PRO A 244 -17.71 16.03 22.37
C PRO A 244 -16.32 15.96 23.02
N GLU A 245 -16.24 16.25 24.32
CA GLU A 245 -15.03 16.11 25.15
C GLU A 245 -14.44 14.70 25.18
N LEU A 246 -15.22 13.67 24.87
CA LEU A 246 -14.74 12.27 24.76
C LEU A 246 -14.19 11.94 23.37
N ASN A 247 -14.22 12.89 22.45
CA ASN A 247 -13.70 12.78 21.09
C ASN A 247 -12.57 13.80 20.82
N ASP A 248 -11.87 14.24 21.86
CA ASP A 248 -10.81 15.25 21.79
C ASP A 248 -9.52 14.72 22.44
N ALA A 249 -9.01 13.62 21.89
CA ALA A 249 -7.79 12.99 22.40
C ALA A 249 -6.55 13.82 22.03
N PRO A 250 -5.55 13.94 22.92
CA PRO A 250 -4.32 14.66 22.62
C PRO A 250 -3.54 13.99 21.49
N ILE A 251 -3.05 14.79 20.55
CA ILE A 251 -2.24 14.33 19.43
C ILE A 251 -0.79 14.16 19.88
N PHE A 252 -0.14 13.08 19.45
CA PHE A 252 1.28 12.89 19.73
C PHE A 252 2.12 13.96 19.02
N PRO A 253 3.01 14.66 19.74
CA PRO A 253 3.88 15.67 19.13
C PRO A 253 4.85 15.02 18.14
N SER A 254 5.28 15.79 17.15
CA SER A 254 6.36 15.37 16.26
C SER A 254 7.70 15.45 16.99
N ILE A 255 8.53 14.44 16.78
CA ILE A 255 9.87 14.35 17.35
C ILE A 255 10.86 14.59 16.20
N LYS A 256 11.61 15.69 16.28
CA LYS A 256 12.65 16.02 15.29
C LYS A 256 13.97 15.37 15.71
N ILE A 257 14.52 14.51 14.85
CA ILE A 257 15.84 13.93 15.05
C ILE A 257 16.90 14.97 14.63
N PRO A 258 17.84 15.36 15.51
CA PRO A 258 18.83 16.39 15.19
C PRO A 258 19.69 15.98 13.99
N VAL A 259 20.14 16.96 13.19
CA VAL A 259 20.91 16.77 11.95
C VAL A 259 20.10 16.16 10.81
N LEU A 260 19.51 14.98 11.02
CA LEU A 260 18.72 14.29 9.99
C LEU A 260 17.40 15.01 9.68
N GLY A 261 16.79 15.64 10.69
CA GLY A 261 15.58 16.44 10.55
C GLY A 261 15.79 17.79 9.85
N ASP A 262 17.05 18.22 9.67
CA ASP A 262 17.38 19.49 9.03
C ASP A 262 17.61 19.34 7.51
N ILE A 263 17.65 18.11 7.00
CA ILE A 263 17.79 17.83 5.57
C ILE A 263 16.51 18.32 4.85
N PRO A 264 16.60 19.21 3.85
CA PRO A 264 15.41 19.71 3.17
C PRO A 264 14.67 18.58 2.48
N ILE A 265 13.33 18.66 2.47
CA ILE A 265 12.39 17.65 1.92
C ILE A 265 12.40 16.32 2.69
N ILE A 266 13.56 15.67 2.87
CA ILE A 266 13.71 14.35 3.50
C ILE A 266 13.54 14.42 5.03
N GLY A 267 14.13 15.45 5.66
CA GLY A 267 14.07 15.70 7.10
C GLY A 267 12.65 15.80 7.60
N PRO A 268 11.83 16.73 7.08
CA PRO A 268 10.41 16.82 7.42
C PRO A 268 9.64 15.53 7.10
N MET A 269 9.93 14.88 5.97
CA MET A 269 9.20 13.69 5.53
C MET A 269 9.39 12.48 6.47
N PHE A 270 10.62 12.20 6.91
CA PHE A 270 10.93 11.00 7.69
C PHE A 270 11.45 11.28 9.10
N PHE A 271 12.13 12.39 9.33
CA PHE A 271 12.89 12.67 10.55
C PHE A 271 12.27 13.78 11.44
N ASN A 272 11.06 14.22 11.13
CA ASN A 272 10.21 15.06 11.98
C ASN A 272 8.77 14.52 12.00
N GLN A 273 8.59 13.36 12.63
CA GLN A 273 7.33 12.61 12.61
C GLN A 273 6.88 12.23 14.03
N THR A 274 5.64 11.77 14.18
CA THR A 274 5.14 11.30 15.47
C THR A 274 5.75 9.95 15.86
N ILE A 275 5.70 9.62 17.14
CA ILE A 275 6.19 8.34 17.66
C ILE A 275 5.55 7.12 16.97
N ILE A 276 4.31 7.24 16.49
CA ILE A 276 3.58 6.18 15.80
C ILE A 276 4.19 5.87 14.43
N VAL A 277 4.61 6.91 13.69
CA VAL A 277 5.27 6.75 12.39
C VAL A 277 6.63 6.08 12.57
N TYR A 278 7.41 6.48 13.57
CA TYR A 278 8.66 5.81 13.91
C TYR A 278 8.44 4.35 14.33
N GLY A 279 7.43 4.12 15.17
CA GLY A 279 7.00 2.78 15.57
C GLY A 279 6.65 1.91 14.37
N MET A 280 5.96 2.45 13.36
CA MET A 280 5.68 1.74 12.11
C MET A 280 6.97 1.29 11.40
N PHE A 281 7.94 2.17 11.18
CA PHE A 281 9.20 1.78 10.53
C PHE A 281 9.95 0.70 11.32
N VAL A 282 10.01 0.85 12.64
CA VAL A 282 10.61 -0.15 13.54
C VAL A 282 9.88 -1.49 13.44
N LEU A 283 8.55 -1.49 13.42
CA LEU A 283 7.73 -2.70 13.30
C LEU A 283 7.90 -3.36 11.93
N ILE A 284 7.94 -2.60 10.84
CA ILE A 284 8.21 -3.14 9.49
C ILE A 284 9.55 -3.87 9.49
N GLY A 285 10.61 -3.20 9.97
CA GLY A 285 11.96 -3.78 10.04
C GLY A 285 12.01 -5.01 10.94
N SER A 286 11.39 -4.93 12.11
CA SER A 286 11.35 -6.01 13.11
C SER A 286 10.59 -7.22 12.58
N VAL A 287 9.38 -7.04 12.04
CA VAL A 287 8.58 -8.14 11.46
C VAL A 287 9.31 -8.78 10.29
N THR A 288 9.92 -7.99 9.41
CA THR A 288 10.71 -8.50 8.28
C THR A 288 11.88 -9.35 8.80
N PHE A 289 12.63 -8.84 9.77
CA PHE A 289 13.73 -9.58 10.36
C PHE A 289 13.24 -10.86 11.05
N LEU A 290 12.22 -10.78 11.90
CA LEU A 290 11.68 -11.91 12.65
C LEU A 290 11.15 -13.00 11.72
N LEU A 291 10.37 -12.64 10.69
CA LEU A 291 9.75 -13.59 9.78
C LEU A 291 10.76 -14.32 8.88
N PHE A 292 11.80 -13.62 8.42
CA PHE A 292 12.75 -14.16 7.45
C PHE A 292 14.07 -14.65 8.04
N ARG A 293 14.47 -14.18 9.22
CA ARG A 293 15.79 -14.48 9.83
C ARG A 293 15.72 -15.26 11.15
N THR A 294 14.54 -15.61 11.67
CA THR A 294 14.43 -16.36 12.93
C THR A 294 13.77 -17.73 12.79
N ARG A 295 13.97 -18.58 13.81
CA ARG A 295 13.32 -19.90 13.92
C ARG A 295 11.80 -19.79 14.03
N TRP A 296 11.31 -18.79 14.75
CA TRP A 296 9.87 -18.51 14.83
C TRP A 296 9.31 -18.21 13.44
N GLY A 297 9.96 -17.31 12.69
CA GLY A 297 9.53 -16.96 11.33
C GLY A 297 9.56 -18.13 10.35
N LEU A 298 10.54 -19.04 10.45
CA LEU A 298 10.56 -20.28 9.68
C LEU A 298 9.36 -21.18 10.01
N ARG A 299 9.06 -21.38 11.30
CA ARG A 299 7.92 -22.18 11.75
C ARG A 299 6.59 -21.58 11.32
N THR A 300 6.41 -20.27 11.49
CA THR A 300 5.20 -19.56 11.06
C THR A 300 4.96 -19.77 9.58
N ARG A 301 5.96 -19.50 8.73
CA ARG A 301 5.84 -19.68 7.28
C ARG A 301 5.55 -21.13 6.87
N ALA A 302 6.19 -22.11 7.53
CA ALA A 302 5.93 -23.52 7.27
C ALA A 302 4.49 -23.92 7.62
N VAL A 303 3.94 -23.40 8.74
CA VAL A 303 2.55 -23.62 9.14
C VAL A 303 1.57 -23.01 8.13
N GLY A 304 1.86 -21.83 7.61
CA GLY A 304 1.04 -21.20 6.57
C GLY A 304 1.08 -21.93 5.22
N GLU A 305 2.22 -22.51 4.84
CA GLU A 305 2.40 -23.19 3.56
C GLU A 305 1.85 -24.62 3.56
N ASN A 306 2.15 -25.42 4.59
CA ASN A 306 1.61 -26.76 4.75
C ASN A 306 1.44 -27.13 6.23
N PRO A 307 0.27 -26.88 6.83
CA PRO A 307 0.05 -27.12 8.26
C PRO A 307 0.17 -28.61 8.63
N ARG A 308 -0.19 -29.54 7.72
CA ARG A 308 -0.10 -30.99 8.00
C ARG A 308 1.35 -31.46 8.14
N VAL A 309 2.25 -30.93 7.31
CA VAL A 309 3.69 -31.26 7.37
C VAL A 309 4.37 -30.59 8.56
N ALA A 310 3.95 -29.37 8.90
CA ALA A 310 4.47 -28.70 10.10
C ALA A 310 4.13 -29.48 11.38
N ASP A 311 2.91 -30.01 11.48
CA ASP A 311 2.44 -30.78 12.63
C ASP A 311 3.18 -32.12 12.78
N SER A 312 3.45 -32.83 11.66
CA SER A 312 4.20 -34.09 11.69
C SER A 312 5.67 -33.91 12.10
N LEU A 313 6.22 -32.70 11.99
CA LEU A 313 7.56 -32.33 12.43
C LEU A 313 7.57 -31.73 13.86
N GLY A 314 6.45 -31.80 14.59
CA GLY A 314 6.33 -31.41 15.99
C GLY A 314 6.08 -29.92 16.24
N VAL A 315 5.68 -29.16 15.22
CA VAL A 315 5.29 -27.74 15.38
C VAL A 315 3.78 -27.65 15.59
N SER A 316 3.34 -27.17 16.75
CA SER A 316 1.92 -27.02 17.05
C SER A 316 1.27 -25.91 16.21
N VAL A 317 0.56 -26.32 15.16
CA VAL A 317 -0.12 -25.40 14.21
C VAL A 317 -1.08 -24.45 14.93
N ALA A 318 -1.86 -24.97 15.88
CA ALA A 318 -2.83 -24.15 16.61
C ALA A 318 -2.14 -23.03 17.39
N THR A 319 -1.07 -23.34 18.14
CA THR A 319 -0.33 -22.35 18.92
C THR A 319 0.30 -21.29 18.03
N VAL A 320 0.90 -21.69 16.91
CA VAL A 320 1.52 -20.76 15.95
C VAL A 320 0.50 -19.84 15.28
N ARG A 321 -0.77 -20.27 15.16
CA ARG A 321 -1.86 -19.42 14.65
C ARG A 321 -2.40 -18.42 15.67
N TYR A 322 -2.24 -18.70 16.96
CA TYR A 322 -2.63 -17.79 18.04
C TYR A 322 -1.55 -16.75 18.37
N LEU A 323 -0.28 -17.14 18.23
CA LEU A 323 0.90 -16.27 18.43
C LEU A 323 1.11 -15.33 17.24
#